data_AF-J7MAX2-F1
#
_entry.id   AF-J7MAX2-F1
#
_cell.length_a   1.000
_cell.length_b   1.000
_cell.length_c   1.000
_cell.angle_alpha   90.00
_cell.angle_beta   90.00
_cell.angle_gamma   90.00
#
_symmetry.space_group_name_H-M   'P 1'
#
loop_
_entity.id
_entity.type
_entity.pdbx_description
1 polymer ?
#
loop_
_entity_poly.entity_id
_entity_poly.type
_entity_poly.pdbx_seq_one_letter_code
_entity_poly.pdbx_strand_id
1 'polypeptide(L)'
;MAALATSQLVTTHAGLGLGGDAAASSSATFRRGVQGLRSPHHAADALALRTAAAPRQQAARRRAQRGGRFPSLVVCATGAGMNVVFVGAEMAPWSKTGGLGDVLGGLPPAMAANGHRVMVISPRYDQYKDAWDTSVVSEIKMGDRYERVRFFHCYKRGVDRVFIDHPSFLERVWGKTGEKIYGPDAGVDYNDNQRRFSLLCQAALEAPRILNLNNNPYFSGPYGEDVVFVCNDWHTGPLSSYLKSIYQSNGMYMNAKTAFCIHNIAYQGRFAFSDYPELNLPERFKSSFDFIDGYEKPVEGRKINWMKAGILEADGSSP
;
A
#
# COMPACT_ATOMS: atom_id res chain seq x y z
N MET A 1 -31.65 48.70 -13.35
CA MET A 1 -33.10 48.91 -13.16
C MET A 1 -33.73 47.54 -12.97
N ALA A 2 -33.74 47.01 -11.75
CA ALA A 2 -34.76 47.20 -10.72
C ALA A 2 -35.76 46.02 -10.73
N ALA A 3 -35.84 45.37 -9.57
CA ALA A 3 -36.69 44.24 -9.21
C ALA A 3 -38.17 44.61 -9.12
N LEU A 4 -39.03 43.58 -8.99
CA LEU A 4 -40.31 43.46 -8.23
C LEU A 4 -41.03 42.20 -8.77
N ALA A 5 -41.23 41.09 -8.06
CA ALA A 5 -41.92 40.79 -6.79
C ALA A 5 -43.46 40.63 -6.91
N THR A 6 -43.94 39.54 -6.28
CA THR A 6 -45.32 39.25 -5.78
C THR A 6 -46.41 38.87 -6.80
N SER A 7 -47.45 38.07 -6.51
CA SER A 7 -47.89 37.13 -5.46
C SER A 7 -49.34 36.68 -5.83
N GLN A 8 -49.88 35.67 -5.13
CA GLN A 8 -51.30 35.24 -4.94
C GLN A 8 -51.65 33.89 -5.61
N LEU A 9 -51.84 32.76 -4.90
CA LEU A 9 -52.82 32.32 -3.86
C LEU A 9 -54.27 32.13 -4.34
N VAL A 10 -54.92 31.10 -3.73
CA VAL A 10 -56.36 30.72 -3.65
C VAL A 10 -56.64 29.34 -4.30
N THR A 11 -56.60 28.21 -3.55
CA THR A 11 -57.68 27.50 -2.78
C THR A 11 -58.72 26.79 -3.68
N THR A 12 -59.39 25.66 -3.39
CA THR A 12 -59.73 24.86 -2.19
C THR A 12 -60.50 23.59 -2.64
N HIS A 13 -60.57 22.57 -1.77
CA HIS A 13 -61.59 21.51 -1.53
C HIS A 13 -60.89 20.15 -1.31
N ALA A 14 -60.77 19.54 -0.13
CA ALA A 14 -61.58 19.36 1.09
C ALA A 14 -62.75 18.37 0.98
N GLY A 15 -62.68 17.30 1.81
CA GLY A 15 -63.74 16.34 2.16
C GLY A 15 -63.20 14.90 2.23
N LEU A 16 -62.68 14.40 3.37
CA LEU A 16 -63.39 13.78 4.52
C LEU A 16 -64.29 12.59 4.10
N GLY A 17 -64.23 11.37 4.65
CA GLY A 17 -63.50 10.78 5.78
C GLY A 17 -64.18 9.45 6.18
N LEU A 18 -63.52 8.69 7.09
CA LEU A 18 -64.03 7.59 7.94
C LEU A 18 -64.36 6.27 7.20
N GLY A 19 -64.07 5.05 7.67
CA GLY A 19 -63.55 4.47 8.91
C GLY A 19 -63.91 2.96 8.88
N GLY A 20 -63.30 2.12 9.74
CA GLY A 20 -63.88 0.81 10.10
C GLY A 20 -62.99 -0.43 9.92
N ASP A 21 -62.87 -1.17 11.02
CA ASP A 21 -62.09 -2.38 11.28
C ASP A 21 -62.50 -3.66 10.52
N ALA A 22 -61.60 -4.65 10.62
CA ALA A 22 -61.85 -6.06 10.95
C ALA A 22 -61.42 -7.14 9.94
N ALA A 23 -60.76 -8.13 10.53
CA ALA A 23 -60.26 -9.40 10.00
C ALA A 23 -61.28 -10.27 9.24
N ALA A 24 -60.80 -11.09 8.31
CA ALA A 24 -60.96 -12.56 8.33
C ALA A 24 -60.37 -13.24 7.09
N SER A 25 -59.80 -14.41 7.34
CA SER A 25 -59.29 -15.44 6.44
C SER A 25 -60.34 -16.01 5.46
N SER A 26 -59.91 -16.52 4.31
CA SER A 26 -59.91 -17.97 3.98
C SER A 26 -59.90 -18.31 2.47
N SER A 27 -59.23 -19.43 2.16
CA SER A 27 -59.35 -20.37 1.02
C SER A 27 -59.29 -19.83 -0.42
N ALA A 28 -58.27 -20.10 -1.23
CA ALA A 28 -57.82 -21.38 -1.83
C ALA A 28 -58.77 -21.98 -2.88
N THR A 29 -58.38 -21.99 -4.18
CA THR A 29 -58.33 -23.22 -5.03
C THR A 29 -57.68 -23.01 -6.42
N PHE A 30 -56.74 -23.91 -6.77
CA PHE A 30 -56.55 -24.62 -8.07
C PHE A 30 -56.27 -23.83 -9.38
N ARG A 31 -55.39 -24.24 -10.33
CA ARG A 31 -54.95 -25.61 -10.75
C ARG A 31 -53.76 -25.55 -11.75
N ARG A 32 -52.89 -26.59 -11.71
CA ARG A 32 -51.99 -27.20 -12.76
C ARG A 32 -50.87 -26.34 -13.39
N GLY A 33 -49.60 -26.74 -13.49
CA GLY A 33 -48.89 -28.01 -13.24
C GLY A 33 -48.42 -28.70 -14.53
N VAL A 34 -47.11 -28.66 -14.83
CA VAL A 34 -46.35 -29.70 -15.56
C VAL A 34 -44.92 -29.77 -14.97
N GLN A 35 -44.50 -30.99 -14.58
CA GLN A 35 -43.22 -31.41 -13.99
C GLN A 35 -42.18 -31.75 -15.08
N GLY A 36 -40.89 -31.50 -14.89
CA GLY A 36 -39.85 -32.45 -14.42
C GLY A 36 -38.54 -32.09 -15.14
N LEU A 37 -37.33 -32.17 -14.59
CA LEU A 37 -36.67 -33.25 -13.86
C LEU A 37 -35.84 -32.72 -12.67
N ARG A 38 -35.87 -33.46 -11.56
CA ARG A 38 -34.83 -33.48 -10.51
C ARG A 38 -33.99 -34.73 -10.70
N SER A 39 -32.67 -34.61 -10.53
CA SER A 39 -31.82 -35.66 -9.98
C SER A 39 -30.94 -35.08 -8.86
N PRO A 40 -30.65 -35.84 -7.79
CA PRO A 40 -30.08 -35.34 -6.54
C PRO A 40 -28.59 -35.66 -6.38
N HIS A 41 -28.01 -35.15 -5.30
CA HIS A 41 -26.69 -35.45 -4.73
C HIS A 41 -25.49 -34.67 -5.27
N HIS A 42 -25.09 -33.64 -4.52
CA HIS A 42 -23.72 -33.57 -4.01
C HIS A 42 -23.76 -32.98 -2.59
N ALA A 43 -23.35 -33.82 -1.64
CA ALA A 43 -23.20 -33.49 -0.23
C ALA A 43 -21.90 -32.70 -0.04
N ALA A 44 -22.02 -31.47 0.44
CA ALA A 44 -20.90 -30.69 0.95
C ALA A 44 -21.41 -29.73 2.04
N ASP A 45 -22.05 -30.30 3.06
CA ASP A 45 -22.27 -29.62 4.34
C ASP A 45 -22.28 -30.67 5.44
N ALA A 46 -21.70 -30.29 6.58
CA ALA A 46 -21.43 -31.10 7.79
C ALA A 46 -20.14 -31.94 7.78
N LEU A 47 -19.00 -31.29 8.10
CA LEU A 47 -17.94 -31.95 8.86
C LEU A 47 -17.77 -31.24 10.22
N ALA A 48 -18.61 -31.65 11.17
CA ALA A 48 -18.46 -31.30 12.58
C ALA A 48 -17.25 -32.07 13.15
N LEU A 49 -16.28 -31.33 13.68
CA LEU A 49 -15.16 -31.86 14.44
C LEU A 49 -15.64 -32.65 15.66
N ARG A 50 -15.38 -33.95 15.67
CA ARG A 50 -15.30 -34.77 16.88
C ARG A 50 -13.93 -35.44 16.92
N THR A 51 -13.06 -34.98 17.81
CA THR A 51 -11.84 -35.70 18.18
C THR A 51 -11.83 -35.89 19.69
N ALA A 52 -12.20 -37.10 20.12
CA ALA A 52 -11.87 -37.62 21.45
C ALA A 52 -10.60 -38.45 21.29
N ALA A 53 -9.46 -37.94 21.77
CA ALA A 53 -8.24 -38.72 21.96
C ALA A 53 -7.39 -38.10 23.07
N ALA A 54 -7.17 -38.86 24.14
CA ALA A 54 -6.35 -38.48 25.29
C ALA A 54 -4.85 -38.46 24.93
N PRO A 55 -4.02 -37.60 25.55
CA PRO A 55 -2.60 -37.50 25.21
C PRO A 55 -1.78 -38.58 25.95
N ARG A 56 -1.12 -39.47 25.18
CA ARG A 56 0.00 -40.29 25.67
C ARG A 56 1.29 -39.46 25.56
N GLN A 57 1.94 -39.20 26.70
CA GLN A 57 3.29 -38.63 26.72
C GLN A 57 4.30 -39.73 26.35
N GLN A 58 4.94 -39.59 25.18
CA GLN A 58 6.17 -40.30 24.84
C GLN A 58 7.32 -39.29 24.79
N ALA A 59 8.26 -39.42 25.72
CA ALA A 59 9.45 -38.59 25.79
C ALA A 59 10.43 -38.98 24.67
N ALA A 60 10.43 -38.23 23.57
CA ALA A 60 11.44 -38.32 22.53
C ALA A 60 12.63 -37.41 22.88
N ARG A 61 13.78 -38.01 23.18
CA ARG A 61 15.07 -37.33 23.36
C ARG A 61 15.46 -36.61 22.07
N ARG A 62 15.39 -35.27 22.05
CA ARG A 62 15.95 -34.44 20.96
C ARG A 62 17.48 -34.41 21.07
N ARG A 63 18.16 -35.05 20.12
CA ARG A 63 19.60 -34.90 19.89
C ARG A 63 19.80 -33.55 19.21
N ALA A 64 20.49 -32.62 19.86
CA ALA A 64 20.80 -31.31 19.30
C ALA A 64 21.77 -31.48 18.12
N GLN A 65 21.26 -31.31 16.89
CA GLN A 65 22.11 -31.06 15.72
C GLN A 65 22.45 -29.57 15.71
N ARG A 66 23.75 -29.27 15.87
CA ARG A 66 24.30 -27.92 15.70
C ARG A 66 24.00 -27.44 14.29
N GLY A 67 23.28 -26.33 14.19
CA GLY A 67 22.97 -25.67 12.92
C GLY A 67 24.24 -25.27 12.18
N GLY A 68 24.31 -25.63 10.90
CA GLY A 68 25.26 -25.04 9.97
C GLY A 68 24.95 -23.55 9.83
N ARG A 69 25.94 -22.71 10.19
CA ARG A 69 25.94 -21.28 9.85
C ARG A 69 25.88 -21.16 8.33
N PHE A 70 24.78 -20.63 7.80
CA PHE A 70 24.86 -19.87 6.56
C PHE A 70 25.87 -18.74 6.79
N PRO A 71 26.76 -18.40 5.84
CA PRO A 71 27.68 -17.30 6.03
C PRO A 71 26.87 -15.99 6.04
N SER A 72 26.52 -15.53 7.24
CA SER A 72 25.84 -14.27 7.53
C SER A 72 26.84 -13.11 7.51
N LEU A 73 27.62 -12.99 6.44
CA LEU A 73 28.57 -11.90 6.28
C LEU A 73 28.09 -11.01 5.14
N VAL A 74 27.17 -10.09 5.46
CA VAL A 74 27.13 -8.83 4.72
C VAL A 74 28.42 -8.13 5.12
N VAL A 75 29.38 -8.11 4.20
CA VAL A 75 30.65 -7.41 4.39
C VAL A 75 30.31 -5.93 4.48
N CYS A 76 30.29 -5.36 5.68
CA CYS A 76 30.48 -3.93 5.87
C CYS A 76 31.90 -3.62 5.39
N ALA A 77 32.05 -3.31 4.10
CA ALA A 77 33.27 -2.75 3.59
C ALA A 77 33.44 -1.40 4.30
N THR A 78 34.45 -1.31 5.16
CA THR A 78 34.76 -0.20 6.07
C THR A 78 33.90 -0.17 7.35
N GLY A 79 34.53 0.17 8.48
CA GLY A 79 33.92 0.17 9.82
C GLY A 79 32.85 1.23 10.07
N ALA A 80 32.07 1.60 9.05
CA ALA A 80 30.91 2.48 9.13
C ALA A 80 29.69 1.73 8.55
N GLY A 81 28.55 1.77 9.25
CA GLY A 81 27.33 1.11 8.78
C GLY A 81 26.77 1.75 7.51
N MET A 82 26.11 0.94 6.68
CA MET A 82 25.42 1.40 5.45
C MET A 82 24.28 2.39 5.72
N ASN A 83 23.95 3.21 4.71
CA ASN A 83 22.72 3.99 4.65
C ASN A 83 21.59 3.15 4.03
N VAL A 84 20.55 2.87 4.80
CA VAL A 84 19.42 2.03 4.37
C VAL A 84 18.14 2.85 4.41
N VAL A 85 17.41 2.92 3.29
CA VAL A 85 16.16 3.68 3.17
C VAL A 85 15.02 2.71 2.84
N PHE A 86 14.17 2.44 3.81
CA PHE A 86 12.96 1.64 3.61
C PHE A 86 11.85 2.53 3.06
N VAL A 87 11.13 2.05 2.05
CA VAL A 87 9.98 2.74 1.47
C VAL A 87 8.79 1.80 1.48
N GLY A 88 7.63 2.30 1.90
CA GLY A 88 6.40 1.51 1.90
C GLY A 88 5.16 2.36 2.14
N ALA A 89 3.99 1.80 1.82
CA ALA A 89 2.71 2.47 2.02
C ALA A 89 2.28 2.52 3.49
N GLU A 90 2.79 1.64 4.35
CA GLU A 90 2.44 1.54 5.77
C GLU A 90 3.65 1.77 6.67
N MET A 91 3.43 2.29 7.88
CA MET A 91 4.46 2.40 8.91
C MET A 91 3.83 2.37 10.31
N ALA A 92 4.00 1.28 11.06
CA ALA A 92 3.52 1.24 12.43
C ALA A 92 4.33 2.19 13.35
N PRO A 93 3.68 2.86 14.32
CA PRO A 93 2.27 2.76 14.71
C PRO A 93 1.33 3.80 14.03
N TRP A 94 1.78 4.48 12.98
CA TRP A 94 1.04 5.57 12.33
C TRP A 94 0.01 5.06 11.33
N SER A 95 0.43 4.17 10.43
CA SER A 95 -0.41 3.59 9.39
C SER A 95 -0.17 2.09 9.29
N LYS A 96 -1.22 1.31 9.46
CA LYS A 96 -1.16 -0.16 9.43
C LYS A 96 -2.51 -0.73 9.03
N THR A 97 -2.49 -1.64 8.06
CA THR A 97 -3.64 -2.47 7.67
C THR A 97 -3.32 -3.95 7.83
N GLY A 98 -2.07 -4.35 7.59
CA GLY A 98 -1.61 -5.73 7.63
C GLY A 98 -0.20 -5.89 8.20
N GLY A 99 0.50 -6.93 7.74
CA GLY A 99 1.85 -7.27 8.21
C GLY A 99 2.95 -6.30 7.74
N LEU A 100 2.74 -5.60 6.63
CA LEU A 100 3.69 -4.63 6.09
C LEU A 100 4.06 -3.55 7.12
N GLY A 101 3.04 -2.96 7.76
CA GLY A 101 3.26 -1.94 8.80
C GLY A 101 4.07 -2.45 9.99
N ASP A 102 3.92 -3.73 10.37
CA ASP A 102 4.68 -4.34 11.48
C ASP A 102 6.16 -4.52 11.10
N VAL A 103 6.44 -4.96 9.88
CA VAL A 103 7.82 -5.11 9.39
C VAL A 103 8.53 -3.75 9.39
N LEU A 104 7.89 -2.72 8.84
CA LEU A 104 8.45 -1.35 8.82
C LEU A 104 8.44 -0.67 10.20
N GLY A 105 7.67 -1.19 11.15
CA GLY A 105 7.74 -0.80 12.56
C GLY A 105 8.97 -1.37 13.27
N GLY A 106 9.29 -2.65 13.02
CA GLY A 106 10.23 -3.44 13.82
C GLY A 106 11.62 -3.70 13.20
N LEU A 107 11.72 -3.95 11.89
CA LEU A 107 12.99 -4.24 11.23
C LEU A 107 13.94 -3.01 11.18
N PRO A 108 13.47 -1.79 10.84
CA PRO A 108 14.36 -0.63 10.75
C PRO A 108 15.07 -0.30 12.07
N PRO A 109 14.42 -0.32 13.26
CA PRO A 109 15.12 -0.18 14.53
C PRO A 109 16.18 -1.24 14.80
N ALA A 110 15.94 -2.49 14.40
CA ALA A 110 16.93 -3.57 14.56
C ALA A 110 18.18 -3.33 13.69
N MET A 111 18.00 -2.84 12.47
CA MET A 111 19.10 -2.43 11.59
C MET A 111 19.86 -1.22 12.16
N ALA A 112 19.16 -0.24 12.71
CA ALA A 112 19.81 0.92 13.36
C ALA A 112 20.64 0.50 14.58
N ALA A 113 20.14 -0.45 15.38
CA ALA A 113 20.87 -1.01 16.52
C ALA A 113 22.16 -1.75 16.10
N ASN A 114 22.24 -2.25 14.86
CA ASN A 114 23.45 -2.85 14.28
C ASN A 114 24.42 -1.80 13.68
N GLY A 115 24.18 -0.51 13.90
CA GLY A 115 25.10 0.57 13.50
C GLY A 115 24.85 1.14 12.10
N HIS A 116 23.75 0.78 11.44
CA HIS A 116 23.36 1.36 10.15
C HIS A 116 22.64 2.71 10.33
N ARG A 117 22.78 3.60 9.34
CA ARG A 117 21.94 4.79 9.26
C ARG A 117 20.65 4.43 8.55
N VAL A 118 19.51 4.50 9.23
CA VAL A 118 18.26 3.91 8.73
C VAL A 118 17.16 4.96 8.61
N MET A 119 16.60 5.09 7.42
CA MET A 119 15.41 5.90 7.14
C MET A 119 14.22 5.01 6.80
N VAL A 120 13.01 5.43 7.17
CA VAL A 120 11.77 4.81 6.68
C VAL A 120 10.89 5.93 6.11
N ILE A 121 10.41 5.76 4.89
CA ILE A 121 9.58 6.73 4.17
C ILE A 121 8.22 6.11 3.91
N SER A 122 7.15 6.78 4.35
CA SER A 122 5.77 6.42 4.00
C SER A 122 4.90 7.66 3.80
N PRO A 123 3.69 7.53 3.21
CA PRO A 123 2.78 8.65 3.12
C PRO A 123 2.24 9.08 4.49
N ARG A 124 1.95 10.37 4.61
CA ARG A 124 1.26 10.96 5.76
C ARG A 124 -0.25 10.88 5.54
N TYR A 125 -0.92 9.97 6.23
CA TYR A 125 -2.37 9.79 6.12
C TYR A 125 -3.15 10.56 7.18
N ASP A 126 -2.49 11.10 8.20
CA ASP A 126 -3.15 11.86 9.27
C ASP A 126 -2.16 12.86 9.88
N GLN A 127 -2.66 13.77 10.71
CA GLN A 127 -1.86 14.75 11.44
C GLN A 127 -1.20 14.10 12.66
N TYR A 128 -0.14 13.33 12.41
CA TYR A 128 0.60 12.62 13.45
C TYR A 128 1.22 13.60 14.48
N LYS A 129 0.88 13.41 15.76
CA LYS A 129 1.33 14.27 16.87
C LYS A 129 2.85 14.30 17.05
N ASP A 130 3.53 13.19 16.82
CA ASP A 130 4.97 13.02 17.05
C ASP A 130 5.82 13.23 15.78
N ALA A 131 5.22 13.69 14.68
CA ALA A 131 5.92 14.09 13.47
C ALA A 131 5.84 15.62 13.29
N TRP A 132 6.98 16.26 13.03
CA TRP A 132 7.07 17.70 12.80
C TRP A 132 7.36 18.04 11.34
N ASP A 133 6.93 19.22 10.90
CA ASP A 133 7.21 19.71 9.54
C ASP A 133 8.69 20.10 9.43
N THR A 134 9.39 19.57 8.42
CA THR A 134 10.80 19.91 8.15
C THR A 134 10.95 21.25 7.43
N SER A 135 9.85 21.87 6.98
CA SER A 135 9.81 23.03 6.09
C SER A 135 10.44 22.81 4.71
N VAL A 136 10.88 21.58 4.41
CA VAL A 136 11.40 21.21 3.10
C VAL A 136 10.24 20.86 2.18
N VAL A 137 10.26 21.44 0.99
CA VAL A 137 9.30 21.21 -0.09
C VAL A 137 10.06 20.69 -1.31
N SER A 138 9.50 19.71 -2.00
CA SER A 138 9.98 19.28 -3.31
C SER A 138 8.83 19.34 -4.34
N GLU A 139 9.18 19.59 -5.59
CA GLU A 139 8.25 19.59 -6.72
C GLU A 139 8.46 18.34 -7.56
N ILE A 140 7.43 17.49 -7.62
CA ILE A 140 7.48 16.22 -8.32
C ILE A 140 6.68 16.32 -9.63
N LYS A 141 7.29 15.95 -10.75
CA LYS A 141 6.64 15.99 -12.06
C LYS A 141 5.74 14.76 -12.27
N MET A 142 4.44 14.97 -12.38
CA MET A 142 3.40 13.95 -12.52
C MET A 142 2.50 14.28 -13.73
N GLY A 143 2.61 13.48 -14.80
CA GLY A 143 2.12 13.86 -16.13
C GLY A 143 2.68 15.23 -16.55
N ASP A 144 1.76 16.13 -16.92
CA ASP A 144 2.04 17.52 -17.32
C ASP A 144 2.03 18.51 -16.14
N ARG A 145 1.91 18.03 -14.90
CA ARG A 145 1.79 18.87 -13.70
C ARG A 145 2.95 18.68 -12.75
N TYR A 146 3.18 19.67 -11.90
CA TYR A 146 4.09 19.60 -10.77
C TYR A 146 3.28 19.54 -9.48
N GLU A 147 3.54 18.52 -8.67
CA GLU A 147 2.91 18.33 -7.36
C GLU A 147 3.91 18.75 -6.28
N ARG A 148 3.46 19.62 -5.36
CA ARG A 148 4.28 20.08 -4.25
C ARG A 148 4.12 19.12 -3.07
N VAL A 149 5.21 18.46 -2.67
CA VAL A 149 5.24 17.57 -1.51
C VAL A 149 6.01 18.20 -0.37
N ARG A 150 5.52 18.00 0.85
CA ARG A 150 6.23 18.37 2.08
C ARG A 150 6.75 17.12 2.78
N PHE A 151 7.81 17.29 3.55
CA PHE A 151 8.39 16.22 4.35
C PHE A 151 8.17 16.50 5.82
N PHE A 152 7.54 15.55 6.51
CA PHE A 152 7.44 15.53 7.96
C PHE A 152 8.44 14.52 8.51
N HIS A 153 9.01 14.78 9.68
CA HIS A 153 10.05 13.95 10.26
C HIS A 153 9.74 13.58 11.70
N CYS A 154 10.19 12.39 12.10
CA CYS A 154 10.17 11.87 13.45
C CYS A 154 11.40 10.99 13.66
N TYR A 155 12.28 11.36 14.59
CA TYR A 155 13.42 10.52 14.97
C TYR A 155 13.06 9.66 16.18
N LYS A 156 13.06 8.33 16.03
CA LYS A 156 12.63 7.41 17.10
C LYS A 156 13.31 6.06 16.99
N ARG A 157 13.85 5.57 18.12
CA ARG A 157 14.56 4.27 18.23
C ARG A 157 15.72 4.14 17.22
N GLY A 158 16.50 5.21 17.04
CA GLY A 158 17.65 5.21 16.12
C GLY A 158 17.30 5.37 14.64
N VAL A 159 16.02 5.52 14.31
CA VAL A 159 15.52 5.54 12.92
C VAL A 159 14.95 6.92 12.58
N ASP A 160 15.34 7.42 11.40
CA ASP A 160 14.75 8.59 10.76
C ASP A 160 13.44 8.20 10.07
N ARG A 161 12.30 8.61 10.61
CA ARG A 161 10.99 8.31 10.02
C ARG A 161 10.48 9.55 9.31
N VAL A 162 10.30 9.43 8.01
CA VAL A 162 9.91 10.53 7.12
C VAL A 162 8.54 10.23 6.56
N PHE A 163 7.66 11.23 6.61
CA PHE A 163 6.31 11.14 6.07
C PHE A 163 6.12 12.11 4.91
N ILE A 164 5.61 11.62 3.79
CA ILE A 164 5.31 12.43 2.61
C ILE A 164 3.92 13.04 2.77
N ASP A 165 3.86 14.36 2.87
CA ASP A 165 2.65 15.14 3.05
C ASP A 165 2.17 15.69 1.71
N HIS A 166 0.96 15.30 1.34
CA HIS A 166 0.25 15.73 0.13
C HIS A 166 -1.27 15.60 0.33
N PRO A 167 -2.09 16.49 -0.24
CA PRO A 167 -3.56 16.41 -0.15
C PRO A 167 -4.12 15.03 -0.53
N SER A 168 -3.56 14.37 -1.56
CA SER A 168 -4.00 13.02 -1.99
C SER A 168 -3.85 11.91 -0.93
N PHE A 169 -3.08 12.14 0.13
CA PHE A 169 -2.97 11.21 1.27
C PHE A 169 -3.84 11.63 2.45
N LEU A 170 -3.85 12.94 2.76
CA LEU A 170 -4.54 13.52 3.92
C LEU A 170 -6.05 13.71 3.73
N GLU A 171 -6.50 14.12 2.55
CA GLU A 171 -7.90 14.54 2.36
C GLU A 171 -8.90 13.40 2.54
N ARG A 172 -8.45 12.15 2.35
CA ARG A 172 -9.33 10.96 2.32
C ARG A 172 -9.32 10.13 3.59
N VAL A 173 -8.26 10.25 4.39
CA VAL A 173 -8.10 9.48 5.62
C VAL A 173 -8.13 10.47 6.78
N TRP A 174 -9.17 10.41 7.60
CA TRP A 174 -9.29 11.20 8.82
C TRP A 174 -9.25 10.23 10.01
N GLY A 175 -8.16 10.26 10.79
CA GLY A 175 -7.94 9.34 11.91
C GLY A 175 -7.03 8.14 11.57
N LYS A 176 -6.64 7.39 12.61
CA LYS A 176 -5.95 6.07 12.52
C LYS A 176 -6.85 4.96 11.92
N THR A 177 -7.66 5.26 10.93
CA THR A 177 -8.52 4.27 10.27
C THR A 177 -7.72 3.52 9.22
N GLY A 178 -7.20 2.36 9.61
CA GLY A 178 -6.49 1.42 8.73
C GLY A 178 -7.32 0.96 7.52
N GLU A 179 -8.64 1.10 7.54
CA GLU A 179 -9.51 0.63 6.45
C GLU A 179 -9.47 1.53 5.20
N LYS A 180 -8.94 2.77 5.31
CA LYS A 180 -9.05 3.77 4.23
C LYS A 180 -7.76 4.09 3.47
N ILE A 181 -6.66 3.37 3.75
CA ILE A 181 -5.36 3.66 3.14
C ILE A 181 -5.40 3.44 1.62
N TYR A 182 -5.94 2.30 1.20
CA TYR A 182 -5.95 1.86 -0.19
C TYR A 182 -7.29 2.13 -0.91
N GLY A 183 -8.37 2.31 -0.16
CA GLY A 183 -9.72 2.30 -0.70
C GLY A 183 -10.78 2.80 0.27
N PRO A 184 -12.02 3.07 -0.17
CA PRO A 184 -13.12 3.33 0.74
C PRO A 184 -13.51 2.09 1.56
N ASP A 185 -13.38 0.91 0.95
CA ASP A 185 -13.72 -0.40 1.49
C ASP A 185 -12.59 -1.40 1.25
N ALA A 186 -12.51 -2.44 2.07
CA ALA A 186 -11.52 -3.50 1.91
C ALA A 186 -11.63 -4.19 0.54
N GLY A 187 -10.55 -4.19 -0.22
CA GLY A 187 -10.48 -4.81 -1.55
C GLY A 187 -10.99 -3.94 -2.70
N VAL A 188 -11.44 -2.70 -2.44
CA VAL A 188 -11.81 -1.74 -3.47
C VAL A 188 -10.77 -0.63 -3.51
N ASP A 189 -9.92 -0.60 -4.53
CA ASP A 189 -8.87 0.42 -4.65
C ASP A 189 -9.44 1.80 -5.05
N TYR A 190 -8.82 2.89 -4.59
CA TYR A 190 -9.09 4.19 -5.19
C TYR A 190 -8.54 4.27 -6.62
N ASN A 191 -9.30 4.90 -7.51
CA ASN A 191 -8.91 5.11 -8.91
C ASN A 191 -7.59 5.88 -9.07
N ASP A 192 -7.24 6.75 -8.13
CA ASP A 192 -6.02 7.56 -8.15
C ASP A 192 -4.84 6.93 -7.38
N ASN A 193 -4.94 5.67 -6.95
CA ASN A 193 -3.85 4.98 -6.27
C ASN A 193 -2.56 4.96 -7.08
N GLN A 194 -2.65 4.80 -8.40
CA GLN A 194 -1.50 4.85 -9.29
C GLN A 194 -0.73 6.18 -9.13
N ARG A 195 -1.45 7.30 -9.11
CA ARG A 195 -0.86 8.63 -8.91
C ARG A 195 -0.31 8.81 -7.50
N ARG A 196 -1.07 8.39 -6.48
CA ARG A 196 -0.68 8.47 -5.06
C ARG A 196 0.65 7.79 -4.79
N PHE A 197 0.80 6.54 -5.25
CA PHE A 197 2.02 5.77 -4.95
C PHE A 197 3.18 6.09 -5.90
N SER A 198 2.91 6.62 -7.09
CA SER A 198 3.96 7.21 -7.94
C SER A 198 4.58 8.45 -7.27
N LEU A 199 3.75 9.29 -6.65
CA LEU A 199 4.22 10.43 -5.85
C LEU A 199 5.09 9.98 -4.67
N LEU A 200 4.69 8.92 -3.97
CA LEU A 200 5.50 8.32 -2.90
C LEU A 200 6.88 7.87 -3.42
N CYS A 201 6.93 7.13 -4.53
CA CYS A 201 8.19 6.62 -5.08
C CYS A 201 9.16 7.75 -5.45
N GLN A 202 8.67 8.79 -6.13
CA GLN A 202 9.50 9.91 -6.55
C GLN A 202 9.93 10.77 -5.35
N ALA A 203 9.02 11.08 -4.41
CA ALA A 203 9.39 11.83 -3.20
C ALA A 203 10.38 11.06 -2.32
N ALA A 204 10.31 9.73 -2.29
CA ALA A 204 11.25 8.88 -1.56
C ALA A 204 12.67 8.90 -2.15
N LEU A 205 12.81 9.18 -3.46
CA LEU A 205 14.10 9.38 -4.11
C LEU A 205 14.68 10.78 -3.87
N GLU A 206 13.85 11.76 -3.50
CA GLU A 206 14.34 13.10 -3.15
C GLU A 206 14.83 13.16 -1.70
N ALA A 207 14.11 12.54 -0.77
CA ALA A 207 14.34 12.68 0.67
C ALA A 207 15.80 12.44 1.12
N PRO A 208 16.53 11.42 0.65
CA PRO A 208 17.90 11.15 1.11
C PRO A 208 18.89 12.26 0.72
N ARG A 209 18.61 13.01 -0.34
CA ARG A 209 19.48 14.08 -0.86
C ARG A 209 19.17 15.43 -0.25
N ILE A 210 17.89 15.75 -0.04
CA ILE A 210 17.46 17.11 0.32
C ILE A 210 17.24 17.31 1.82
N LEU A 211 17.01 16.24 2.60
CA LEU A 211 16.76 16.36 4.04
C LEU A 211 18.06 16.36 4.83
N ASN A 212 18.34 17.48 5.51
CA ASN A 212 19.47 17.58 6.43
C ASN A 212 19.07 17.10 7.83
N LEU A 213 19.46 15.86 8.18
CA LEU A 213 19.03 15.18 9.42
C LEU A 213 20.20 14.97 10.38
N ASN A 214 20.14 15.64 11.54
CA ASN A 214 21.24 15.70 12.51
C ASN A 214 20.89 15.09 13.88
N ASN A 215 19.81 14.30 13.95
CA ASN A 215 19.33 13.71 15.20
C ASN A 215 20.18 12.51 15.68
N ASN A 216 20.97 11.91 14.79
CA ASN A 216 21.80 10.75 15.10
C ASN A 216 23.18 11.20 15.62
N PRO A 217 23.72 10.63 16.71
CA PRO A 217 25.02 11.01 17.24
C PRO A 217 26.21 10.60 16.35
N TYR A 218 26.03 9.61 15.46
CA TYR A 218 27.09 9.08 14.60
C TYR A 218 27.02 9.57 13.15
N PHE A 219 25.87 10.10 12.74
CA PHE A 219 25.62 10.53 11.36
C PHE A 219 24.95 11.90 11.34
N SER A 220 25.37 12.78 10.44
CA SER A 220 24.82 14.13 10.28
C SER A 220 24.67 14.46 8.79
N GLY A 221 23.96 15.54 8.48
CA GLY A 221 23.75 15.97 7.10
C GLY A 221 22.68 15.15 6.36
N PRO A 222 22.61 15.29 5.02
CA PRO A 222 21.83 14.39 4.18
C PRO A 222 22.36 12.95 4.23
N TYR A 223 21.52 11.99 3.82
CA TYR A 223 21.94 10.60 3.63
C TYR A 223 22.88 10.47 2.43
N GLY A 224 22.69 11.34 1.44
CA GLY A 224 23.49 11.36 0.22
C GLY A 224 23.01 10.34 -0.80
N GLU A 225 23.94 9.89 -1.64
CA GLU A 225 23.64 9.09 -2.84
C GLU A 225 24.12 7.64 -2.76
N ASP A 226 24.92 7.30 -1.74
CA ASP A 226 25.33 5.92 -1.47
C ASP A 226 24.34 5.28 -0.48
N VAL A 227 23.25 4.74 -1.03
CA VAL A 227 22.07 4.30 -0.31
C VAL A 227 21.57 2.95 -0.84
N VAL A 228 21.13 2.08 0.08
CA VAL A 228 20.34 0.90 -0.26
C VAL A 228 18.87 1.19 0.01
N PHE A 229 18.08 1.28 -1.06
CA PHE A 229 16.63 1.39 -0.98
C PHE A 229 16.01 0.01 -0.80
N VAL A 230 15.14 -0.15 0.21
CA VAL A 230 14.34 -1.36 0.43
C VAL A 230 12.89 -1.02 0.13
N CYS A 231 12.43 -1.46 -1.04
CA CYS A 231 11.09 -1.25 -1.56
C CYS A 231 10.17 -2.37 -1.06
N ASN A 232 9.05 -2.00 -0.44
CA ASN A 232 8.12 -2.95 0.15
C ASN A 232 6.78 -2.93 -0.57
N ASP A 233 6.37 -4.11 -1.06
CA ASP A 233 5.16 -4.36 -1.82
C ASP A 233 4.99 -3.55 -3.10
N TRP A 234 3.93 -3.87 -3.85
CA TRP A 234 3.61 -3.30 -5.15
C TRP A 234 3.61 -1.77 -5.19
N HIS A 235 3.21 -1.10 -4.11
CA HIS A 235 3.17 0.37 -4.01
C HIS A 235 4.51 1.05 -4.35
N THR A 236 5.62 0.34 -4.13
CA THR A 236 6.97 0.85 -4.34
C THR A 236 7.68 0.22 -5.54
N GLY A 237 6.98 -0.63 -6.30
CA GLY A 237 7.52 -1.30 -7.49
C GLY A 237 8.18 -0.36 -8.51
N PRO A 238 7.59 0.81 -8.84
CA PRO A 238 8.20 1.74 -9.79
C PRO A 238 9.47 2.45 -9.31
N LEU A 239 9.83 2.39 -8.01
CA LEU A 239 10.94 3.17 -7.46
C LEU A 239 12.25 2.89 -8.19
N SER A 240 12.58 1.62 -8.44
CA SER A 240 13.78 1.24 -9.19
C SER A 240 13.77 1.76 -10.63
N SER A 241 12.61 1.78 -11.29
CA SER A 241 12.47 2.36 -12.62
C SER A 241 12.70 3.88 -12.59
N TYR A 242 12.17 4.59 -11.60
CA TYR A 242 12.42 6.03 -11.42
C TYR A 242 13.89 6.33 -11.12
N LEU A 243 14.51 5.56 -10.22
CA LEU A 243 15.93 5.66 -9.90
C LEU A 243 16.80 5.58 -11.16
N LYS A 244 16.60 4.54 -11.97
CA LYS A 244 17.35 4.31 -13.21
C LYS A 244 17.03 5.35 -14.29
N SER A 245 15.77 5.78 -14.39
CA SER A 245 15.31 6.64 -15.49
C SER A 245 15.62 8.11 -15.29
N ILE A 246 15.44 8.64 -14.08
CA ILE A 246 15.52 10.08 -13.77
C ILE A 246 16.85 10.43 -13.11
N TYR A 247 17.37 9.58 -12.23
CA TYR A 247 18.53 9.94 -11.41
C TYR A 247 19.84 9.43 -12.00
N GLN A 248 19.94 8.12 -12.25
CA GLN A 248 21.17 7.52 -12.78
C GLN A 248 21.49 8.01 -14.20
N SER A 249 20.47 8.27 -15.01
CA SER A 249 20.64 8.89 -16.34
C SER A 249 21.26 10.29 -16.28
N ASN A 250 21.13 10.98 -15.15
CA ASN A 250 21.67 12.32 -14.88
C ASN A 250 22.90 12.29 -13.95
N GLY A 251 23.52 11.12 -13.76
CA GLY A 251 24.74 10.97 -12.96
C GLY A 251 24.54 11.00 -11.43
N MET A 252 23.29 10.89 -10.96
CA MET A 252 22.94 10.86 -9.53
C MET A 252 22.66 9.42 -9.07
N TYR A 253 22.91 9.11 -7.80
CA TYR A 253 22.65 7.77 -7.22
C TYR A 253 23.35 6.62 -7.97
N MET A 254 24.54 6.87 -8.52
CA MET A 254 25.25 5.90 -9.35
C MET A 254 25.63 4.62 -8.60
N ASN A 255 25.86 4.71 -7.29
CA ASN A 255 26.18 3.58 -6.42
C ASN A 255 24.96 3.02 -5.67
N ALA A 256 23.81 3.69 -5.75
CA ALA A 256 22.63 3.26 -5.03
C ALA A 256 22.13 1.91 -5.53
N LYS A 257 21.60 1.12 -4.60
CA LYS A 257 21.04 -0.21 -4.86
C LYS A 257 19.60 -0.31 -4.41
N THR A 258 18.82 -1.12 -5.09
CA THR A 258 17.42 -1.36 -4.77
C THR A 258 17.18 -2.83 -4.44
N ALA A 259 16.58 -3.08 -3.29
CA ALA A 259 16.06 -4.37 -2.89
C ALA A 259 14.53 -4.32 -2.88
N PHE A 260 13.86 -5.30 -3.48
CA PHE A 260 12.40 -5.39 -3.49
C PHE A 260 11.91 -6.55 -2.62
N CYS A 261 11.01 -6.25 -1.69
CA CYS A 261 10.44 -7.19 -0.71
C CYS A 261 8.95 -7.38 -0.96
N ILE A 262 8.54 -8.63 -1.15
CA ILE A 262 7.14 -9.02 -1.35
C ILE A 262 6.56 -9.43 0.01
N HIS A 263 5.51 -8.76 0.47
CA HIS A 263 4.82 -9.13 1.71
C HIS A 263 3.52 -9.89 1.43
N ASN A 264 2.87 -9.62 0.30
CA ASN A 264 1.69 -10.36 -0.13
C ASN A 264 1.52 -10.40 -1.65
N ILE A 265 1.72 -11.58 -2.25
CA ILE A 265 1.59 -11.81 -3.69
C ILE A 265 0.17 -11.62 -4.23
N ALA A 266 -0.84 -11.60 -3.36
CA ALA A 266 -2.24 -11.39 -3.76
C ALA A 266 -2.50 -9.97 -4.29
N TYR A 267 -1.74 -8.97 -3.82
CA TYR A 267 -1.88 -7.57 -4.22
C TYR A 267 -0.66 -7.14 -5.05
N GLN A 268 -0.87 -6.93 -6.36
CA GLN A 268 0.23 -6.71 -7.30
C GLN A 268 0.25 -5.31 -7.93
N GLY A 269 -0.74 -4.46 -7.65
CA GLY A 269 -0.90 -3.17 -8.31
C GLY A 269 -1.16 -3.34 -9.81
N ARG A 270 -2.32 -3.92 -10.15
CA ARG A 270 -2.74 -4.17 -11.53
C ARG A 270 -3.59 -3.00 -12.05
N PHE A 271 -3.07 -2.25 -13.02
CA PHE A 271 -3.72 -1.08 -13.62
C PHE A 271 -3.99 -1.28 -15.11
N ALA A 272 -4.80 -0.42 -15.74
CA ALA A 272 -5.05 -0.54 -17.17
C ALA A 272 -3.79 -0.21 -17.97
N PHE A 273 -3.56 -0.92 -19.08
CA PHE A 273 -2.36 -0.72 -19.88
C PHE A 273 -2.26 0.69 -20.50
N SER A 274 -3.41 1.33 -20.72
CA SER A 274 -3.53 2.71 -21.17
C SER A 274 -2.92 3.73 -20.21
N ASP A 275 -2.79 3.38 -18.93
CA ASP A 275 -2.45 4.34 -17.87
C ASP A 275 -0.92 4.47 -17.69
N TYR A 276 -0.12 3.71 -18.46
CA TYR A 276 1.34 3.75 -18.41
C TYR A 276 1.93 5.16 -18.61
N PRO A 277 1.44 5.99 -19.57
CA PRO A 277 1.97 7.33 -19.76
C PRO A 277 1.86 8.22 -18.51
N GLU A 278 0.91 7.96 -17.60
CA GLU A 278 0.78 8.71 -16.35
C GLU A 278 1.98 8.53 -15.40
N LEU A 279 2.76 7.46 -15.58
CA LEU A 279 3.98 7.21 -14.80
C LEU A 279 5.14 8.10 -15.23
N ASN A 280 5.06 8.81 -16.37
CA ASN A 280 6.20 9.58 -16.91
C ASN A 280 7.50 8.76 -17.06
N LEU A 281 7.39 7.43 -17.17
CA LEU A 281 8.54 6.55 -17.36
C LEU A 281 8.85 6.39 -18.85
N PRO A 282 10.14 6.32 -19.23
CA PRO A 282 10.52 6.05 -20.61
C PRO A 282 10.05 4.67 -21.09
N GLU A 283 9.68 4.57 -22.37
CA GLU A 283 9.12 3.35 -23.00
C GLU A 283 9.95 2.08 -22.77
N ARG A 284 11.27 2.20 -22.59
CA ARG A 284 12.17 1.07 -22.31
C ARG A 284 11.80 0.28 -21.04
N PHE A 285 11.11 0.89 -20.09
CA PHE A 285 10.66 0.19 -18.86
C PHE A 285 9.30 -0.47 -19.02
N LYS A 286 8.53 -0.16 -20.06
CA LYS A 286 7.14 -0.61 -20.21
C LYS A 286 6.99 -2.11 -20.24
N SER A 287 7.96 -2.82 -20.83
CA SER A 287 8.02 -4.29 -20.84
C SER A 287 8.10 -4.89 -19.43
N SER A 288 8.76 -4.20 -18.49
CA SER A 288 8.82 -4.61 -17.09
C SER A 288 7.45 -4.52 -16.41
N PHE A 289 6.63 -3.55 -16.80
CA PHE A 289 5.25 -3.40 -16.32
C PHE A 289 4.22 -4.24 -17.07
N ASP A 290 4.49 -4.62 -18.32
CA ASP A 290 3.53 -5.34 -19.17
C ASP A 290 3.18 -6.71 -18.59
N PHE A 291 1.88 -6.98 -18.46
CA PHE A 291 1.37 -8.19 -17.83
C PHE A 291 0.06 -8.61 -18.48
N ILE A 292 -0.07 -9.90 -18.79
CA ILE A 292 -1.32 -10.50 -19.26
C ILE A 292 -2.01 -11.11 -18.04
N ASP A 293 -3.13 -10.53 -17.64
CA ASP A 293 -3.94 -11.02 -16.53
C ASP A 293 -4.95 -12.06 -17.03
N GLY A 294 -5.22 -13.08 -16.21
CA GLY A 294 -6.32 -14.00 -16.44
C GLY A 294 -6.12 -15.07 -17.53
N TYR A 295 -4.90 -15.60 -17.71
CA TYR A 295 -4.56 -16.66 -18.70
C TYR A 295 -5.57 -17.84 -18.80
N GLU A 296 -6.30 -18.19 -17.73
CA GLU A 296 -7.28 -19.29 -17.71
C GLU A 296 -8.68 -18.87 -17.16
N LYS A 297 -9.02 -17.58 -17.16
CA LYS A 297 -10.27 -17.04 -16.60
C LYS A 297 -11.02 -16.19 -17.65
N PRO A 298 -12.35 -15.96 -17.50
CA PRO A 298 -13.19 -15.45 -18.60
C PRO A 298 -12.92 -14.00 -19.05
N VAL A 299 -11.92 -13.32 -18.50
CA VAL A 299 -11.51 -11.97 -18.90
C VAL A 299 -9.99 -11.92 -18.97
N GLU A 300 -9.44 -12.27 -20.13
CA GLU A 300 -8.05 -12.01 -20.47
C GLU A 300 -7.89 -10.51 -20.75
N GLY A 301 -6.85 -9.89 -20.19
CA GLY A 301 -6.63 -8.47 -20.40
C GLY A 301 -5.18 -8.06 -20.18
N ARG A 302 -4.67 -7.25 -21.11
CA ARG A 302 -3.37 -6.59 -20.97
C ARG A 302 -3.46 -5.52 -19.88
N LYS A 303 -2.54 -5.58 -18.92
CA LYS A 303 -2.47 -4.73 -17.72
C LYS A 303 -1.05 -4.25 -17.48
N ILE A 304 -0.93 -3.24 -16.64
CA ILE A 304 0.33 -2.85 -15.98
C ILE A 304 0.37 -3.57 -14.63
N ASN A 305 1.51 -4.14 -14.27
CA ASN A 305 1.74 -4.79 -12.99
C ASN A 305 2.96 -4.17 -12.29
N TRP A 306 2.71 -3.42 -11.21
CA TRP A 306 3.76 -2.71 -10.47
C TRP A 306 4.67 -3.66 -9.70
N MET A 307 4.13 -4.73 -9.12
CA MET A 307 4.94 -5.72 -8.43
C MET A 307 5.93 -6.41 -9.39
N LYS A 308 5.47 -6.78 -10.60
CA LYS A 308 6.34 -7.32 -11.65
C LYS A 308 7.48 -6.36 -12.00
N ALA A 309 7.17 -5.07 -12.14
CA ALA A 309 8.20 -4.06 -12.38
C ALA A 309 9.22 -3.99 -11.24
N GLY A 310 8.76 -4.02 -9.97
CA GLY A 310 9.64 -4.04 -8.80
C GLY A 310 10.58 -5.25 -8.78
N ILE A 311 10.08 -6.44 -9.14
CA ILE A 311 10.88 -7.66 -9.22
C ILE A 311 11.94 -7.58 -10.32
N LEU A 312 11.55 -7.12 -11.52
CA LEU A 312 12.45 -7.10 -12.68
C LEU A 312 13.48 -5.97 -12.61
N GLU A 313 13.15 -4.85 -11.98
CA GLU A 313 14.00 -3.66 -11.96
C GLU A 313 14.88 -3.54 -10.71
N ALA A 314 14.63 -4.29 -9.65
CA ALA A 314 15.49 -4.28 -8.47
C ALA A 314 16.85 -4.95 -8.72
N ASP A 315 17.89 -4.53 -7.99
CA ASP A 315 19.20 -5.20 -8.00
C ASP A 315 19.16 -6.51 -7.20
N GLY A 316 18.24 -6.62 -6.24
CA GLY A 316 17.96 -7.86 -5.51
C GLY A 316 16.48 -7.98 -5.16
N SER A 317 15.90 -9.15 -5.34
CA SER A 317 14.52 -9.46 -4.94
C SER A 317 14.52 -10.58 -3.91
N SER A 318 13.91 -10.38 -2.74
CA SER A 318 13.63 -11.48 -1.81
C SER A 318 12.18 -11.96 -2.04
N PRO A 319 11.96 -13.26 -2.26
CA PRO A 319 10.62 -13.85 -2.16
C PRO A 319 10.13 -13.85 -0.70
#